data_AF-A0A254NPN2-F1
#
_entry.id   AF-A0A254NPN2-F1
#
_cell.length_a   1.000
_cell.length_b   1.000
_cell.length_c   1.000
_cell.angle_alpha   90.00
_cell.angle_beta   90.00
_cell.angle_gamma   90.00
#
_symmetry.space_group_name_H-M   'P 1'
#
loop_
_entity.id
_entity.type
_entity.pdbx_description
1 polymer ?
#
loop_
_entity_poly.entity_id
_entity_poly.type
_entity_poly.pdbx_seq_one_letter_code
_entity_poly.pdbx_strand_id
1 'polypeptide(L)' 'ASGEIPAKLWDASTTDKETFFEPMLVKVRGIVQPYREKPQFKVTKLRAAEPKKKKVFGS' A
#
# COMPACT_ATOMS: atom_id res chain seq x y z
N ALA A 1 -1.95 -14.49 -10.81
CA ALA A 1 -0.64 -13.98 -11.24
C ALA A 1 -0.25 -12.82 -10.32
N SER A 2 0.86 -12.93 -9.61
CA SER A 2 1.46 -11.83 -8.84
C SER A 2 2.52 -11.16 -9.70
N GLY A 3 2.42 -9.85 -9.89
CA GLY A 3 3.43 -9.04 -10.57
C GLY A 3 3.75 -7.81 -9.73
N GLU A 4 4.91 -7.23 -9.94
CA GLU A 4 5.35 -6.01 -9.28
C GLU A 4 4.93 -4.81 -10.13
N ILE A 5 4.35 -3.77 -9.50
CA ILE A 5 4.00 -2.51 -10.16
C ILE A 5 4.60 -1.35 -9.37
N PRO A 6 5.20 -0.35 -10.03
CA PRO A 6 5.68 0.84 -9.33
C PRO A 6 4.50 1.58 -8.70
N ALA A 7 4.55 1.72 -7.37
CA ALA A 7 3.58 2.47 -6.59
C ALA A 7 4.20 3.80 -6.11
N LYS A 8 3.47 4.90 -6.22
CA LYS A 8 3.92 6.21 -5.74
C LYS A 8 2.84 6.91 -4.94
N LEU A 9 3.19 7.34 -3.73
CA LEU A 9 2.39 8.24 -2.90
C LEU A 9 2.81 9.67 -3.21
N TRP A 10 1.96 10.40 -3.92
CA TRP A 10 2.25 11.78 -4.31
C TRP A 10 1.92 12.78 -3.21
N ASP A 11 0.84 12.50 -2.47
CA ASP A 11 0.32 13.36 -1.41
C ASP A 11 0.67 12.75 -0.04
N ALA A 12 1.96 12.62 0.23
CA ALA A 12 2.44 12.03 1.47
C ALA A 12 2.40 13.07 2.59
N SER A 13 1.56 12.87 3.62
CA SER A 13 1.60 13.70 4.83
C SER A 13 2.87 13.44 5.63
N THR A 14 3.27 14.38 6.49
CA THR A 14 4.34 14.18 7.47
C THR A 14 4.06 12.97 8.36
N THR A 15 2.81 12.82 8.81
CA THR A 15 2.39 11.69 9.64
C THR A 15 2.57 10.34 8.93
N ASP A 16 2.32 10.26 7.62
CA ASP A 16 2.52 9.01 6.86
C ASP A 16 4.00 8.62 6.82
N LYS A 17 4.90 9.60 6.65
CA LYS A 17 6.36 9.37 6.64
C LYS A 17 6.89 8.92 8.00
N GLU A 18 6.27 9.37 9.08
CA GLU A 18 6.60 8.98 10.46
C GLU A 18 5.87 7.72 10.93
N THR A 19 4.89 7.22 10.19
CA THR A 19 4.13 6.02 10.57
C THR A 19 4.58 4.80 9.78
N PHE A 20 5.00 5.00 8.52
CA PHE A 20 5.36 3.92 7.61
C PHE A 20 6.87 3.89 7.36
N PHE A 21 7.51 2.83 7.82
CA PHE A 21 8.95 2.60 7.68
C PHE A 21 9.22 1.27 7.00
N GLU A 22 10.39 1.09 6.41
CA GLU A 22 10.79 -0.19 5.83
C GLU A 22 11.49 -1.08 6.88
N PRO A 23 11.25 -2.40 6.94
CA PRO A 23 10.31 -3.20 6.14
C PRO A 23 8.94 -3.41 6.85
N MET A 24 7.96 -2.53 6.61
CA MET A 24 6.60 -2.65 7.16
C MET A 24 5.60 -3.16 6.13
N LEU A 25 4.70 -4.04 6.57
CA LEU A 25 3.54 -4.44 5.77
C LEU A 25 2.43 -3.39 5.89
N VAL A 26 1.99 -2.87 4.74
CA VAL A 26 0.96 -1.84 4.67
C VAL A 26 -0.12 -2.21 3.66
N LYS A 27 -1.34 -1.76 3.90
CA LYS A 27 -2.44 -1.80 2.94
C LYS A 27 -2.49 -0.49 2.19
N VAL A 28 -2.36 -0.57 0.86
CA VAL A 28 -2.45 0.57 -0.03
C VAL A 28 -3.76 0.56 -0.79
N ARG A 29 -4.38 1.74 -0.96
CA ARG A 29 -5.52 1.96 -1.84
C ARG A 29 -5.16 3.07 -2.82
N GLY A 30 -5.58 2.91 -4.06
CA GLY A 30 -5.16 3.79 -5.13
C GLY A 30 -5.77 3.40 -6.47
N ILE A 31 -5.30 4.08 -7.52
CA ILE A 31 -5.76 3.88 -8.89
C ILE A 31 -4.54 3.54 -9.75
N VAL A 32 -4.69 2.57 -10.65
CA VAL A 32 -3.70 2.28 -11.69
C VAL A 32 -3.96 3.23 -12.85
N GLN A 33 -2.97 4.05 -13.20
CA GLN A 33 -3.05 4.97 -14.33
C GLN A 33 -1.82 4.77 -15.22
N PRO A 34 -1.96 4.85 -16.55
CA PRO A 34 -0.81 4.86 -17.44
C PRO A 34 -0.06 6.19 -17.27
N TYR A 35 1.24 6.11 -16.99
CA TYR A 35 2.14 7.26 -16.95
C TYR A 35 3.35 6.94 -17.83
N ARG A 36 3.60 7.79 -18.85
CA ARG A 36 4.64 7.54 -19.87
C ARG A 36 4.57 6.12 -20.45
N GLU A 37 3.36 5.70 -20.85
CA GLU A 37 3.07 4.39 -21.46
C GLU A 37 3.28 3.18 -20.52
N LYS A 38 3.63 3.40 -19.25
CA LYS A 38 3.80 2.34 -18.25
C LYS A 38 2.69 2.40 -17.20
N PRO A 39 2.14 1.25 -16.76
CA PRO A 39 1.17 1.23 -15.67
C PRO A 39 1.85 1.65 -14.37
N GLN A 40 1.28 2.66 -13.70
CA GLN A 40 1.75 3.14 -12.41
C GLN A 40 0.60 3.16 -11.41
N PHE A 41 0.86 2.67 -10.20
CA PHE A 41 -0.11 2.72 -9.12
C PHE A 41 0.03 4.02 -8.33
N LYS A 42 -0.96 4.90 -8.44
CA LYS A 42 -1.06 6.11 -7.64
C LYS A 42 -1.71 5.77 -6.31
N VAL A 43 -0.94 5.81 -5.23
CA VAL A 43 -1.47 5.58 -3.87
C VAL A 43 -2.23 6.82 -3.42
N THR A 44 -3.49 6.63 -3.03
CA THR A 44 -4.34 7.69 -2.47
C THR A 44 -4.52 7.54 -0.97
N LYS A 45 -4.31 6.34 -0.43
CA LYS A 45 -4.41 6.07 1.02
C LYS A 45 -3.51 4.91 1.43
N LEU A 46 -2.74 5.11 2.49
CA LEU A 46 -2.02 4.06 3.20
C LEU A 46 -2.67 3.77 4.55
N ARG A 47 -2.59 2.51 4.97
CA ARG A 47 -2.95 2.05 6.31
C ARG A 47 -1.97 0.99 6.76
N ALA A 48 -1.56 1.02 8.02
CA ALA A 48 -0.78 -0.06 8.60
C ALA A 48 -1.56 -1.37 8.42
N ALA A 49 -0.89 -2.42 7.95
CA ALA A 49 -1.51 -3.72 7.97
C ALA A 49 -1.57 -4.13 9.44
N GLU A 50 -2.73 -3.93 10.08
CA GLU A 50 -2.98 -4.62 11.34
C GLU A 50 -2.72 -6.11 11.09
N PRO A 51 -1.93 -6.78 11.94
CA PRO A 51 -1.81 -8.22 11.88
C PRO A 51 -3.23 -8.73 12.09
N LYS A 52 -3.88 -9.12 10.99
CA LYS A 52 -5.20 -9.71 11.03
C LYS A 52 -5.05 -10.90 11.95
N LYS A 53 -5.55 -10.80 13.19
CA LYS A 53 -5.68 -11.95 14.08
C LYS A 53 -6.23 -13.06 13.21
N LYS A 54 -5.42 -14.10 13.02
CA LYS A 54 -5.81 -15.34 12.37
C LYS A 54 -7.12 -15.69 13.06
N LYS A 55 -8.24 -15.55 12.35
CA LYS A 55 -9.54 -15.93 12.88
C LYS A 55 -9.38 -17.44 13.09
N VAL A 56 -9.06 -17.84 14.31
CA VAL A 56 -8.99 -19.23 14.69
C VAL A 56 -10.42 -19.69 14.51
N PHE A 57 -10.68 -20.35 13.39
CA PHE A 57 -11.90 -21.12 13.20
C PHE A 57 -11.82 -22.19 14.28
N GLY A 58 -12.55 -21.95 15.36
CA GLY A 58 -12.65 -22.87 16.47
C GLY A 58 -13.29 -24.16 15.99
N SER A 59 -12.66 -25.25 16.44
CA SER A 59 -13.15 -26.61 16.67
C SER A 59 -13.76 -27.38 15.51
#